data_AF-A0A9W3C3F2-F1
#
_entry.id   AF-A0A9W3C3F2-F1
#
_cell.length_a   1.000
_cell.length_b   1.000
_cell.length_c   1.000
_cell.angle_alpha   90.00
_cell.angle_beta   90.00
_cell.angle_gamma   90.00
#
_symmetry.space_group_name_H-M   'P 1'
#
loop_
_entity.id
_entity.type
_entity.pdbx_description
1 polymer ?
#
loop_
_entity_poly.entity_id
_entity_poly.type
_entity_poly.pdbx_seq_one_letter_code
_entity_poly.pdbx_strand_id
1 'polypeptide(L)'
;MDKNDAEFDAIIMFEQIRKVSEATYLKNPLDADNLIRWAGALMELAQFQNEDPKQFVQEAITKLEEALLIDPKKHAAMWCLGNAYTTLAFWTPEETEAKHIFDLAALLFQTAVDEQPDNETYQKSLVMTAKAPLLHAEIHRQGFGTQPLGGAGPSGPSRSKVVKSSELRYDVMGWVILAVGLVALVGYAKSSAPISAPR
;
A
#
# COMPACT_ATOMS: atom_id res chain seq x y z
N MET A 1 15.63 -7.85 19.23
CA MET A 1 15.52 -8.07 17.78
C MET A 1 16.21 -6.89 17.12
N ASP A 2 17.20 -7.13 16.26
CA ASP A 2 17.70 -6.04 15.40
C ASP A 2 16.56 -5.63 14.43
N LYS A 3 16.54 -4.35 14.03
CA LYS A 3 15.56 -3.85 13.05
C LYS A 3 15.69 -4.63 11.73
N ASN A 4 16.90 -4.98 11.34
CA ASN A 4 17.15 -5.77 10.13
C ASN A 4 16.60 -7.20 10.23
N ASP A 5 16.64 -7.82 11.42
CA ASP A 5 16.08 -9.16 11.62
C ASP A 5 14.55 -9.14 11.46
N ALA A 6 13.89 -8.13 12.01
CA ALA A 6 12.44 -7.99 11.92
C ALA A 6 11.95 -7.71 10.48
N GLU A 7 12.70 -6.92 9.71
CA GLU A 7 12.43 -6.69 8.28
C GLU A 7 12.60 -7.98 7.47
N PHE A 8 13.66 -8.75 7.75
CA PHE A 8 13.90 -10.02 7.08
C PHE A 8 12.80 -11.05 7.36
N ASP A 9 12.37 -11.18 8.63
CA ASP A 9 11.27 -12.06 9.01
C ASP A 9 9.95 -11.66 8.35
N ALA A 10 9.68 -10.35 8.24
CA ALA A 10 8.49 -9.84 7.55
C ALA A 10 8.51 -10.18 6.06
N ILE A 11 9.65 -10.02 5.38
CA ILE A 11 9.82 -10.40 3.97
C ILE A 11 9.52 -11.89 3.77
N ILE A 12 10.10 -12.76 4.60
CA ILE A 12 9.86 -14.22 4.51
C ILE A 12 8.38 -14.53 4.70
N MET A 13 7.74 -13.92 5.69
CA MET A 13 6.32 -14.13 5.96
C MET A 13 5.45 -13.72 4.78
N PHE A 14 5.64 -12.53 4.20
CA PHE A 14 4.82 -12.06 3.09
C PHE A 14 5.12 -12.80 1.78
N GLU A 15 6.36 -13.24 1.54
CA GLU A 15 6.70 -14.16 0.45
C GLU A 15 5.94 -15.49 0.58
N GLN A 16 5.85 -16.05 1.80
CA GLN A 16 5.08 -17.25 2.04
C GLN A 16 3.58 -17.01 1.79
N ILE A 17 3.04 -15.88 2.25
CA ILE A 17 1.64 -15.53 2.00
C ILE A 17 1.36 -15.39 0.50
N ARG A 18 2.24 -14.73 -0.27
CA ARG A 18 2.11 -14.62 -1.74
C ARG A 18 2.05 -16.01 -2.39
N LYS A 19 3.03 -16.88 -2.10
CA LYS A 19 3.11 -18.24 -2.67
C LYS A 19 1.90 -19.11 -2.33
N VAL A 20 1.42 -19.04 -1.09
CA VAL A 20 0.20 -19.76 -0.69
C VAL A 20 -1.02 -19.21 -1.43
N SER A 21 -1.13 -17.88 -1.57
CA SER A 21 -2.27 -17.27 -2.23
C SER A 21 -2.28 -17.58 -3.74
N GLU A 22 -1.11 -17.61 -4.37
CA GLU A 22 -0.93 -18.05 -5.76
C GLU A 22 -1.36 -19.53 -5.94
N ALA A 23 -0.90 -20.43 -5.07
CA ALA A 23 -1.29 -21.84 -5.11
C ALA A 23 -2.79 -22.05 -4.86
N THR A 24 -3.41 -21.22 -4.01
CA THR A 24 -4.87 -21.23 -3.79
C THR A 24 -5.62 -20.72 -5.01
N TYR A 25 -5.14 -19.66 -5.66
CA TYR A 25 -5.75 -19.11 -6.87
C TYR A 25 -5.79 -20.12 -8.01
N LEU A 26 -4.72 -20.90 -8.20
CA LEU A 26 -4.69 -21.99 -9.19
C LEU A 26 -5.78 -23.05 -8.96
N LYS A 27 -6.23 -23.22 -7.71
CA LYS A 27 -7.30 -24.16 -7.34
C LYS A 27 -8.68 -23.52 -7.39
N ASN A 28 -8.78 -22.25 -7.00
CA ASN A 28 -10.01 -21.48 -6.96
C ASN A 28 -9.75 -20.00 -7.28
N PRO A 29 -9.86 -19.58 -8.55
CA PRO A 29 -9.64 -18.19 -8.94
C PRO A 29 -10.80 -17.27 -8.53
N LEU A 30 -11.93 -17.82 -8.09
CA LEU A 30 -13.11 -17.06 -7.66
C LEU A 30 -13.11 -16.76 -6.15
N ASP A 31 -12.00 -17.01 -5.46
CA ASP A 31 -11.84 -16.68 -4.05
C ASP A 31 -11.37 -15.22 -3.90
N ALA A 32 -12.34 -14.31 -3.77
CA ALA A 32 -12.08 -12.88 -3.58
C ALA A 32 -11.26 -12.59 -2.31
N ASP A 33 -11.42 -13.37 -1.23
CA ASP A 33 -10.64 -13.17 0.00
C ASP A 33 -9.18 -13.58 -0.18
N ASN A 34 -8.92 -14.65 -0.93
CA ASN A 34 -7.57 -15.04 -1.31
C ASN A 34 -6.90 -14.00 -2.22
N LEU A 35 -7.65 -13.42 -3.17
CA LEU A 35 -7.16 -12.36 -4.04
C LEU A 35 -6.78 -11.10 -3.25
N ILE A 36 -7.61 -10.67 -2.29
CA ILE A 36 -7.28 -9.56 -1.38
C ILE A 36 -6.02 -9.85 -0.58
N ARG A 37 -5.88 -11.07 -0.07
CA ARG A 37 -4.67 -11.48 0.67
C ARG A 37 -3.43 -11.46 -0.21
N TRP A 38 -3.53 -11.99 -1.43
CA TRP A 38 -2.44 -11.98 -2.39
C TRP A 38 -1.98 -10.53 -2.64
N ALA A 39 -2.92 -9.65 -2.97
CA ALA A 39 -2.63 -8.24 -3.18
C ALA A 39 -1.97 -7.59 -1.95
N GLY A 40 -2.45 -7.90 -0.74
CA GLY A 40 -1.83 -7.33 0.46
C GLY A 40 -0.41 -7.81 0.73
N ALA A 41 -0.10 -9.08 0.44
CA ALA A 41 1.28 -9.57 0.50
C ALA A 41 2.18 -8.90 -0.55
N LEU A 42 1.68 -8.70 -1.77
CA LEU A 42 2.42 -7.98 -2.82
C LEU A 42 2.72 -6.52 -2.41
N MET A 43 1.73 -5.84 -1.84
CA MET A 43 1.89 -4.46 -1.34
C MET A 43 2.96 -4.37 -0.26
N GLU A 44 2.99 -5.30 0.69
CA GLU A 44 4.01 -5.36 1.74
C GLU A 44 5.40 -5.65 1.16
N LEU A 45 5.51 -6.60 0.23
CA LEU A 45 6.76 -6.92 -0.45
C LEU A 45 7.31 -5.73 -1.25
N ALA A 46 6.42 -4.91 -1.84
CA ALA A 46 6.82 -3.71 -2.57
C ALA A 46 7.61 -2.72 -1.69
N GLN A 47 7.39 -2.67 -0.37
CA GLN A 47 8.12 -1.76 0.53
C GLN A 47 9.60 -2.07 0.62
N PHE A 48 9.95 -3.35 0.48
CA PHE A 48 11.31 -3.85 0.59
C PHE A 48 12.05 -3.83 -0.76
N GLN A 49 11.37 -3.49 -1.85
CA GLN A 49 11.98 -3.37 -3.17
C GLN A 49 12.62 -1.99 -3.35
N ASN A 50 13.95 -1.97 -3.47
CA ASN A 50 14.71 -0.73 -3.60
C ASN A 50 14.68 -0.14 -5.01
N GLU A 51 14.46 -0.96 -6.05
CA GLU A 51 14.67 -0.53 -7.46
C GLU A 51 13.37 -0.42 -8.27
N ASP A 52 12.42 -1.35 -8.11
CA ASP A 52 11.15 -1.29 -8.84
C ASP A 52 9.97 -1.93 -8.09
N PRO A 53 9.36 -1.21 -7.14
CA PRO A 53 8.16 -1.69 -6.45
C PRO A 53 6.90 -1.67 -7.33
N LYS A 54 6.95 -1.05 -8.52
CA LYS A 54 5.76 -0.80 -9.35
C LYS A 54 5.14 -2.10 -9.85
N GLN A 55 5.96 -3.10 -10.18
CA GLN A 55 5.47 -4.40 -10.62
C GLN A 55 4.57 -5.06 -9.56
N PHE A 56 5.02 -5.07 -8.30
CA PHE A 56 4.24 -5.62 -7.18
C PHE A 56 2.94 -4.86 -6.96
N VAL A 57 2.98 -3.52 -7.05
CA VAL A 57 1.79 -2.67 -6.90
C VAL A 57 0.79 -2.91 -8.05
N GLN A 58 1.26 -3.02 -9.30
CA GLN A 58 0.42 -3.29 -10.46
C GLN A 58 -0.22 -4.68 -10.40
N GLU A 59 0.54 -5.70 -9.97
CA GLU A 59 0.00 -7.03 -9.76
C GLU A 59 -1.04 -7.03 -8.64
N ALA A 60 -0.79 -6.30 -7.54
CA ALA A 60 -1.76 -6.15 -6.44
C ALA A 60 -3.07 -5.49 -6.92
N ILE A 61 -2.97 -4.42 -7.72
CA ILE A 61 -4.13 -3.76 -8.35
C ILE A 61 -4.94 -4.76 -9.17
N THR A 62 -4.27 -5.52 -10.04
CA THR A 62 -4.93 -6.52 -10.89
C THR A 62 -5.70 -7.55 -10.04
N LYS A 63 -5.11 -8.05 -8.95
CA LYS A 63 -5.78 -9.02 -8.07
C LYS A 63 -6.96 -8.42 -7.31
N LEU A 64 -6.90 -7.15 -6.95
CA LEU A 64 -7.99 -6.45 -6.28
C LEU A 64 -9.15 -6.14 -7.23
N GLU A 65 -8.85 -5.78 -8.48
CA GLU A 65 -9.83 -5.63 -9.55
C GLU A 65 -10.54 -6.97 -9.83
N GLU A 66 -9.80 -8.08 -9.93
CA GLU A 66 -10.37 -9.43 -10.03
C GLU A 66 -11.30 -9.74 -8.84
N ALA A 67 -10.91 -9.40 -7.61
CA ALA A 67 -11.73 -9.60 -6.42
C ALA A 67 -13.06 -8.81 -6.49
N LEU A 68 -13.03 -7.58 -7.03
CA LEU A 68 -14.23 -6.75 -7.21
C LEU A 68 -15.09 -7.20 -8.39
N LEU A 69 -14.53 -7.87 -9.40
CA LEU A 69 -15.34 -8.52 -10.44
C LEU A 69 -16.13 -9.71 -9.87
N ILE A 70 -15.58 -10.41 -8.88
CA ILE A 70 -16.25 -11.53 -8.19
C ILE A 70 -17.29 -11.02 -7.20
N ASP A 71 -16.92 -10.05 -6.36
CA ASP A 71 -17.81 -9.43 -5.38
C ASP A 71 -17.69 -7.89 -5.45
N PRO A 72 -18.57 -7.23 -6.24
CA PRO A 72 -18.55 -5.78 -6.40
C PRO A 72 -18.85 -5.00 -5.13
N LYS A 73 -19.30 -5.63 -4.04
CA LYS A 73 -19.57 -5.00 -2.74
C LYS A 73 -18.51 -5.33 -1.69
N LYS A 74 -17.42 -5.99 -2.08
CA LYS A 74 -16.33 -6.34 -1.19
C LYS A 74 -15.56 -5.10 -0.75
N HIS A 75 -16.06 -4.41 0.27
CA HIS A 75 -15.49 -3.17 0.81
C HIS A 75 -13.99 -3.29 1.16
N ALA A 76 -13.54 -4.46 1.61
CA ALA A 76 -12.13 -4.71 1.89
C ALA A 76 -11.26 -4.66 0.63
N ALA A 77 -11.74 -5.18 -0.51
CA ALA A 77 -11.05 -5.08 -1.79
C ALA A 77 -11.02 -3.63 -2.28
N MET A 78 -12.13 -2.89 -2.16
CA MET A 78 -12.19 -1.47 -2.51
C MET A 78 -11.17 -0.65 -1.72
N TRP A 79 -11.14 -0.84 -0.40
CA TRP A 79 -10.20 -0.14 0.46
C TRP A 79 -8.75 -0.51 0.14
N CYS A 80 -8.43 -1.80 -0.05
CA CYS A 80 -7.08 -2.20 -0.46
C CYS A 80 -6.70 -1.61 -1.83
N LEU A 81 -7.64 -1.52 -2.79
CA LEU A 81 -7.40 -0.95 -4.11
C LEU A 81 -7.15 0.57 -4.05
N GLY A 82 -7.88 1.28 -3.19
CA GLY A 82 -7.61 2.69 -2.91
C GLY A 82 -6.21 2.92 -2.34
N ASN A 83 -5.75 2.05 -1.43
CA ASN A 83 -4.38 2.12 -0.92
C ASN A 83 -3.35 1.81 -2.03
N ALA A 84 -3.60 0.84 -2.90
CA ALA A 84 -2.72 0.52 -4.02
C ALA A 84 -2.60 1.67 -5.03
N TYR A 85 -3.72 2.32 -5.39
CA TYR A 85 -3.68 3.53 -6.22
C TYR A 85 -3.01 4.71 -5.53
N THR A 86 -3.22 4.89 -4.22
CA THR A 86 -2.50 5.92 -3.44
C THR A 86 -0.99 5.71 -3.54
N THR A 87 -0.52 4.46 -3.35
CA THR A 87 0.88 4.12 -3.55
C THR A 87 1.31 4.44 -4.99
N LEU A 88 0.58 3.96 -6.00
CA LEU A 88 0.91 4.22 -7.41
C LEU A 88 1.04 5.72 -7.72
N ALA A 89 0.11 6.54 -7.26
CA ALA A 89 0.12 7.98 -7.45
C ALA A 89 1.39 8.65 -6.87
N PHE A 90 1.85 8.22 -5.69
CA PHE A 90 3.12 8.68 -5.11
C PHE A 90 4.36 8.28 -5.93
N TRP A 91 4.26 7.25 -6.78
CA TRP A 91 5.32 6.83 -7.70
C TRP A 91 5.17 7.40 -9.12
N THR A 92 4.10 8.16 -9.39
CA THR A 92 3.82 8.83 -10.66
C THR A 92 4.39 10.24 -10.65
N PRO A 93 5.42 10.56 -11.47
CA PRO A 93 6.04 11.89 -11.45
C PRO A 93 5.19 13.02 -12.02
N GLU A 94 4.27 12.68 -12.93
CA GLU A 94 3.38 13.64 -13.55
C GLU A 94 2.23 13.98 -12.58
N GLU A 95 2.12 15.26 -12.22
CA GLU A 95 1.20 15.73 -11.18
C GLU A 95 -0.27 15.53 -11.57
N THR A 96 -0.62 15.73 -12.84
CA THR A 96 -2.00 15.61 -13.34
C THR A 96 -2.46 14.14 -13.31
N GLU A 97 -1.62 13.23 -13.75
CA GLU A 97 -1.80 11.78 -13.70
C GLU A 97 -1.87 11.31 -12.25
N ALA A 98 -0.94 11.72 -11.41
CA ALA A 98 -0.95 11.38 -9.98
C ALA A 98 -2.23 11.88 -9.29
N LYS A 99 -2.67 13.11 -9.59
CA LYS A 99 -3.93 13.66 -9.09
C LYS A 99 -5.12 12.81 -9.54
N HIS A 100 -5.19 12.43 -10.81
CA HIS A 100 -6.26 11.57 -11.29
C HIS A 100 -6.30 10.23 -10.55
N ILE A 101 -5.13 9.62 -10.30
CA ILE A 101 -5.03 8.37 -9.54
C ILE A 101 -5.46 8.57 -8.08
N PHE A 102 -5.12 9.70 -7.43
CA PHE A 102 -5.61 10.03 -6.09
C PHE A 102 -7.13 10.22 -6.06
N ASP A 103 -7.72 10.84 -7.08
CA ASP A 103 -9.17 11.00 -7.19
C ASP A 103 -9.87 9.62 -7.30
N LEU A 104 -9.28 8.67 -8.05
CA LEU A 104 -9.75 7.27 -8.10
C LEU A 104 -9.64 6.57 -6.74
N ALA A 105 -8.52 6.74 -6.03
CA ALA A 105 -8.35 6.21 -4.68
C ALA A 105 -9.39 6.76 -3.70
N ALA A 106 -9.70 8.05 -3.78
CA ALA A 106 -10.73 8.69 -2.97
C ALA A 106 -12.12 8.13 -3.22
N LEU A 107 -12.47 7.89 -4.48
CA LEU A 107 -13.73 7.26 -4.82
C LEU A 107 -13.83 5.85 -4.20
N LEU A 108 -12.77 5.04 -4.29
CA LEU A 108 -12.77 3.70 -3.70
C LEU A 108 -12.88 3.72 -2.18
N PHE A 109 -12.20 4.65 -1.50
CA PHE A 109 -12.32 4.81 -0.06
C PHE A 109 -13.72 5.27 0.35
N GLN A 110 -14.33 6.19 -0.41
CA GLN A 110 -15.70 6.61 -0.18
C GLN A 110 -16.66 5.42 -0.31
N THR A 111 -16.56 4.63 -1.38
CA THR A 111 -17.41 3.45 -1.56
C THR A 111 -17.20 2.42 -0.45
N ALA A 112 -15.95 2.22 0.01
CA ALA A 112 -15.68 1.33 1.14
C ALA A 112 -16.30 1.83 2.45
N VAL A 113 -16.31 3.15 2.69
CA VAL A 113 -17.01 3.78 3.83
C VAL A 113 -18.52 3.65 3.69
N ASP A 114 -19.06 3.81 2.49
CA ASP A 114 -20.51 3.70 2.27
C ASP A 114 -21.02 2.27 2.55
N GLU A 115 -20.22 1.25 2.20
CA GLU A 115 -20.54 -0.16 2.51
C GLU A 115 -20.28 -0.53 3.99
N GLN A 116 -19.32 0.11 4.66
CA GLN A 116 -18.98 -0.11 6.08
C GLN A 116 -18.70 1.21 6.81
N PRO A 117 -19.74 1.97 7.19
CA PRO A 117 -19.58 3.33 7.72
C PRO A 117 -18.92 3.35 9.09
N ASP A 118 -19.06 2.30 9.90
CA ASP A 118 -18.47 2.22 11.24
C ASP A 118 -16.97 1.84 11.22
N ASN A 119 -16.38 1.60 10.04
CA ASN A 119 -14.98 1.24 9.93
C ASN A 119 -14.08 2.49 9.98
N GLU A 120 -13.56 2.80 11.17
CA GLU A 120 -12.68 3.95 11.41
C GLU A 120 -11.45 3.98 10.50
N THR A 121 -10.91 2.82 10.12
CA THR A 121 -9.76 2.74 9.21
C THR A 121 -10.13 3.29 7.83
N TYR A 122 -11.32 2.97 7.32
CA TYR A 122 -11.76 3.44 6.01
C TYR A 122 -12.02 4.93 6.01
N GLN A 123 -12.69 5.44 7.06
CA GLN A 123 -12.89 6.86 7.26
C GLN A 123 -11.55 7.62 7.30
N LYS A 124 -10.56 7.08 8.03
CA LYS A 124 -9.23 7.68 8.12
C LYS A 124 -8.53 7.70 6.76
N SER A 125 -8.58 6.60 5.99
CA SER A 125 -8.01 6.56 4.64
C SER A 125 -8.64 7.60 3.72
N LEU A 126 -9.97 7.76 3.75
CA LEU A 126 -10.70 8.78 2.98
C LEU A 126 -10.27 10.21 3.36
N VAL A 127 -10.16 10.51 4.66
CA VAL A 127 -9.73 11.84 5.12
C VAL A 127 -8.29 12.14 4.71
N MET A 128 -7.40 11.14 4.74
CA MET A 128 -5.99 11.32 4.41
C MET A 128 -5.75 11.42 2.91
N THR A 129 -6.51 10.72 2.06
CA THR A 129 -6.34 10.84 0.61
C THR A 129 -6.67 12.24 0.10
N ALA A 130 -7.58 12.97 0.77
CA ALA A 130 -7.84 14.38 0.46
C ALA A 130 -6.59 15.29 0.62
N LYS A 131 -5.60 14.86 1.40
CA LYS A 131 -4.32 15.55 1.60
C LYS A 131 -3.20 15.01 0.71
N ALA A 132 -3.41 13.88 0.03
CA ALA A 132 -2.37 13.18 -0.72
C ALA A 132 -1.81 13.98 -1.91
N PRO A 133 -2.59 14.76 -2.68
CA PRO A 133 -2.04 15.61 -3.73
C PRO A 133 -1.08 16.69 -3.19
N LEU A 134 -1.35 17.24 -2.01
CA LEU A 134 -0.46 18.22 -1.37
C LEU A 134 0.87 17.58 -0.95
N LEU A 135 0.81 16.35 -0.42
CA LEU A 135 1.99 15.57 -0.05
C LEU A 135 2.81 15.18 -1.28
N HIS A 136 2.15 14.80 -2.39
CA HIS A 136 2.79 14.48 -3.66
C HIS A 136 3.56 15.68 -4.20
N ALA A 137 2.92 16.86 -4.27
CA ALA A 137 3.56 18.09 -4.69
C ALA A 137 4.79 18.42 -3.83
N GLU A 138 4.72 18.23 -2.50
CA GLU A 138 5.85 18.47 -1.61
C GLU A 138 7.01 17.46 -1.82
N ILE A 139 6.69 16.17 -2.01
CA ILE A 139 7.69 15.12 -2.28
C ILE A 139 8.44 15.40 -3.58
N HIS A 140 7.73 15.79 -4.64
CA HIS A 140 8.33 16.09 -5.94
C HIS A 140 9.05 17.45 -5.98
N ARG A 141 8.54 18.45 -5.25
CA ARG A 141 9.19 19.76 -5.09
C ARG A 141 10.52 19.69 -4.33
N GLN A 142 10.64 18.78 -3.35
CA GLN A 142 11.88 18.57 -2.60
C GLN A 142 12.93 17.75 -3.37
N GLY A 143 12.58 17.23 -4.55
CA GLY A 143 13.47 16.46 -5.42
C GLY A 143 13.70 15.02 -4.95
N PHE A 144 13.59 14.07 -5.90
CA PHE A 144 14.30 12.79 -5.83
C PHE A 144 15.79 13.14 -5.70
N GLY A 145 16.38 12.87 -4.54
CA GLY A 145 17.71 13.37 -4.20
C GLY A 145 18.74 13.22 -5.33
N THR A 146 19.01 14.33 -6.02
CA THR A 146 20.35 14.79 -6.36
C THR A 146 20.31 16.31 -6.22
N GLN A 147 20.97 16.84 -5.19
CA GLN A 147 21.42 18.23 -5.29
C GLN A 147 22.34 18.28 -6.52
N PRO A 148 22.15 19.23 -7.47
CA PRO A 148 23.22 19.52 -8.40
C PRO A 148 24.43 19.94 -7.58
N LEU A 149 25.52 19.18 -7.71
CA LEU A 149 26.82 19.51 -7.14
C LEU A 149 27.33 20.75 -7.87
N GLY A 150 26.92 21.95 -7.43
CA GLY A 150 27.27 23.18 -8.13
C GLY A 150 26.96 24.42 -7.31
N GLY A 151 28.01 24.99 -6.69
CA GLY A 151 27.99 26.35 -6.17
C GLY A 151 28.72 26.50 -4.85
N ALA A 152 30.01 26.84 -4.93
CA ALA A 152 30.82 27.26 -3.79
C ALA A 152 30.27 28.55 -3.16
N GLY A 153 30.16 28.60 -1.83
CA GLY A 153 29.89 29.83 -1.06
C GLY A 153 29.77 29.55 0.45
N PRO A 154 30.51 30.26 1.35
CA PRO A 154 30.65 29.84 2.73
C PRO A 154 29.67 30.51 3.71
N SER A 155 29.42 29.81 4.82
CA SER A 155 29.03 30.30 6.17
C SER A 155 27.54 30.44 6.52
N GLY A 156 27.10 29.63 7.48
CA GLY A 156 25.89 29.86 8.30
C GLY A 156 25.45 28.59 9.06
N PRO A 157 25.53 28.53 10.41
CA PRO A 157 25.06 27.37 11.16
C PRO A 157 23.55 27.51 11.41
N SER A 158 22.74 26.95 10.51
CA SER A 158 21.39 26.54 10.85
C SER A 158 21.22 25.12 10.35
N ARG A 159 21.56 24.17 11.23
CA ARG A 159 21.25 22.76 11.05
C ARG A 159 19.76 22.57 11.32
N SER A 160 18.91 23.14 10.48
CA SER A 160 17.57 22.62 10.29
C SER A 160 17.76 21.20 9.78
N LYS A 161 17.38 20.21 10.59
CA LYS A 161 17.37 18.80 10.17
C LYS A 161 16.48 18.74 8.92
N VAL A 162 17.12 18.65 7.75
CA VAL A 162 16.46 18.28 6.51
C VAL A 162 15.88 16.90 6.76
N VAL A 163 14.59 16.83 7.09
CA VAL A 163 13.85 15.57 7.09
C VAL A 163 13.96 15.08 5.65
N LYS A 164 14.65 13.96 5.45
CA LYS A 164 14.88 13.42 4.12
C LYS A 164 13.50 13.14 3.50
N SER A 165 13.22 13.72 2.35
CA SER A 165 11.99 13.46 1.57
C SER A 165 11.73 11.96 1.39
N SER A 166 12.78 11.14 1.39
CA SER A 166 12.71 9.69 1.40
C SER A 166 12.11 9.11 2.69
N GLU A 167 12.41 9.65 3.88
CA GLU A 167 11.80 9.17 5.12
C GLU A 167 10.33 9.56 5.20
N LEU A 168 9.96 10.78 4.76
CA LEU A 168 8.56 11.21 4.74
C LEU A 168 7.71 10.39 3.76
N ARG A 169 8.24 10.08 2.55
CA ARG A 169 7.53 9.19 1.60
C ARG A 169 7.37 7.78 2.17
N TYR A 170 8.35 7.23 2.88
CA TYR A 170 8.25 5.89 3.47
C TYR A 170 7.39 5.89 4.74
N ASP A 171 7.32 7.00 5.47
CA ASP A 171 6.43 7.15 6.62
C ASP A 171 4.96 7.25 6.15
N VAL A 172 4.71 7.98 5.05
CA VAL A 172 3.38 8.12 4.41
C VAL A 172 2.98 6.90 3.56
N MET A 173 3.89 6.22 2.88
CA MET A 173 3.57 4.94 2.22
C MET A 173 3.52 3.79 3.23
N GLY A 174 4.32 3.86 4.29
CA GLY A 174 4.42 2.83 5.32
C GLY A 174 3.12 2.64 6.08
N TRP A 175 2.46 3.70 6.56
CA TRP A 175 1.19 3.53 7.28
C TRP A 175 0.05 2.99 6.39
N VAL A 176 0.06 3.33 5.09
CA VAL A 176 -0.91 2.86 4.08
C VAL A 176 -0.72 1.36 3.83
N ILE A 177 0.53 0.94 3.63
CA ILE A 177 0.84 -0.44 3.29
C ILE A 177 0.73 -1.35 4.52
N LEU A 178 1.20 -0.91 5.70
CA LEU A 178 1.07 -1.65 6.97
C LEU A 178 -0.38 -2.00 7.29
N ALA A 179 -1.33 -1.12 6.97
CA ALA A 179 -2.73 -1.39 7.18
C ALA A 179 -3.24 -2.51 6.25
N VAL A 180 -2.77 -2.54 5.00
CA VAL A 180 -3.12 -3.59 4.02
C VAL A 180 -2.48 -4.93 4.39
N GLY A 181 -1.24 -4.95 4.88
CA GLY A 181 -0.60 -6.18 5.36
C GLY A 181 -1.30 -6.79 6.56
N LEU A 182 -1.86 -5.98 7.46
CA LEU A 182 -2.69 -6.50 8.56
C LEU A 182 -3.95 -7.20 8.05
N VAL A 183 -4.60 -6.70 6.99
CA VAL A 183 -5.74 -7.39 6.36
C VAL A 183 -5.28 -8.73 5.78
N ALA A 184 -4.13 -8.76 5.11
CA ALA A 184 -3.56 -10.00 4.58
C ALA A 184 -3.20 -11.01 5.69
N LEU A 185 -2.66 -10.56 6.82
CA LEU A 185 -2.29 -11.39 7.97
C LEU A 185 -3.52 -11.90 8.75
N VAL A 186 -4.54 -11.07 8.96
CA VAL A 186 -5.78 -11.49 9.62
C VAL A 186 -6.54 -12.46 8.74
N GLY A 187 -6.59 -12.19 7.43
CA GLY A 187 -6.97 -13.19 6.44
C GLY A 187 -6.16 -14.46 6.71
N TYR A 188 -4.83 -14.36 6.53
CA TYR A 188 -3.75 -15.27 6.97
C TYR A 188 -4.21 -16.42 7.87
N ALA A 189 -4.36 -16.00 9.12
CA ALA A 189 -4.70 -16.79 10.27
C ALA A 189 -6.10 -17.41 10.17
N LYS A 190 -7.10 -16.67 9.67
CA LYS A 190 -8.47 -17.19 9.52
C LYS A 190 -8.57 -18.38 8.57
N SER A 191 -7.84 -18.38 7.46
CA SER A 191 -7.86 -19.54 6.54
C SER A 191 -7.00 -20.72 7.03
N SER A 192 -6.02 -20.44 7.89
CA SER A 192 -5.06 -21.43 8.37
C SER A 192 -5.51 -22.08 9.68
N ALA A 193 -6.55 -21.53 10.31
CA ALA A 193 -7.16 -22.10 11.51
C ALA A 193 -7.82 -23.46 11.17
N PRO A 194 -7.58 -24.51 11.97
CA PRO A 194 -8.26 -25.79 11.77
C PRO A 194 -9.76 -25.59 11.97
N ILE A 195 -10.55 -26.08 11.00
CA ILE A 195 -12.01 -26.11 11.07
C ILE A 195 -12.39 -26.83 12.37
N SER A 196 -12.98 -26.12 13.33
CA SER A 196 -13.60 -26.78 14.48
C SER A 196 -14.78 -27.61 13.97
N ALA A 197 -14.71 -28.92 14.18
CA ALA A 197 -15.79 -29.84 13.87
C ALA A 197 -17.08 -29.40 14.59
N PRO A 198 -18.26 -29.45 13.95
CA PRO A 198 -19.50 -29.12 14.62
C PRO A 198 -19.75 -30.14 15.75
N ARG A 199 -20.15 -29.63 16.92
CA ARG A 199 -20.69 -30.44 18.02
C ARG A 199 -22.13 -30.84 17.74
#